data_AF-A0A7W5Q3Z2-F1
#
_entry.id   AF-A0A7W5Q3Z2-F1
#
_cell.length_a   1.000
_cell.length_b   1.000
_cell.length_c   1.000
_cell.angle_alpha   90.00
_cell.angle_beta   90.00
_cell.angle_gamma   90.00
#
_symmetry.space_group_name_H-M   'P 1'
#
loop_
_entity.id
_entity.type
_entity.pdbx_description
1 polymer ?
#
loop_
_entity_poly.entity_id
_entity_poly.type
_entity_poly.pdbx_seq_one_letter_code
_entity_poly.pdbx_strand_id
1 'polypeptide(L)'
;MIRLLKFERDESLKHDIDGARLALIDTALHELEPMQDSKGAATLRVLYRGDRELAIQGLHPREASEIDTIKRLIIKAKRTKLAAMRRSGAIDDDVFHVLEEELDWAELGASPPGQFEIVEG
;
A
#
# COMPACT_ATOMS: atom_id res chain seq x y z
N MET A 1 -25.88 -37.00 13.39
CA MET A 1 -24.73 -36.50 14.18
C MET A 1 -23.51 -36.47 13.27
N ILE A 2 -23.20 -35.31 12.68
CA ILE A 2 -21.95 -35.14 11.93
C ILE A 2 -20.90 -34.64 12.90
N ARG A 3 -19.81 -35.41 12.95
CA ARG A 3 -18.64 -35.27 13.78
C ARG A 3 -17.92 -33.96 13.45
N LEU A 4 -17.55 -33.22 14.50
CA LEU A 4 -16.79 -31.98 14.45
C LEU A 4 -15.46 -32.22 13.70
N LEU A 5 -15.39 -31.85 12.42
CA LEU A 5 -14.13 -31.78 11.66
C LEU A 5 -13.38 -30.55 12.15
N LYS A 6 -12.42 -30.77 13.05
CA LYS A 6 -11.37 -29.78 13.35
C LYS A 6 -10.46 -29.68 12.11
N PHE A 7 -10.84 -28.86 11.14
CA PHE A 7 -9.89 -28.38 10.16
C PHE A 7 -8.90 -27.47 10.90
N GLU A 8 -7.62 -27.84 10.89
CA GLU A 8 -6.56 -26.87 11.18
C GLU A 8 -6.70 -25.71 10.19
N ARG A 9 -6.42 -24.48 10.62
CA ARG A 9 -6.45 -23.33 9.70
C ARG A 9 -5.55 -23.65 8.52
N ASP A 10 -6.11 -23.56 7.32
CA ASP A 10 -5.36 -23.77 6.10
C ASP A 10 -4.45 -22.56 5.86
N GLU A 11 -3.24 -22.63 6.42
CA GLU A 11 -2.20 -21.61 6.27
C GLU A 11 -1.47 -21.73 4.91
N SER A 12 -1.83 -22.70 4.06
CA SER A 12 -1.16 -22.91 2.77
C SER A 12 -1.31 -21.69 1.86
N LEU A 13 -2.52 -21.13 1.76
CA LEU A 13 -2.78 -19.93 0.98
C LEU A 13 -1.99 -18.72 1.50
N LYS A 14 -1.88 -18.55 2.82
CA LYS A 14 -1.10 -17.45 3.40
C LYS A 14 0.37 -17.60 3.03
N HIS A 15 0.92 -18.81 3.18
CA HIS A 15 2.31 -19.10 2.86
C HIS A 15 2.61 -18.87 1.37
N ASP A 16 1.72 -19.32 0.48
CA ASP A 16 1.83 -19.11 -0.96
C ASP A 16 1.80 -17.62 -1.32
N ILE A 17 0.90 -16.85 -0.70
CA ILE A 17 0.82 -15.40 -0.88
C ILE A 17 2.11 -14.71 -0.41
N ASP A 18 2.65 -15.08 0.75
CA ASP A 18 3.87 -14.48 1.28
C ASP A 18 5.08 -14.80 0.39
N GLY A 19 5.20 -16.04 -0.07
CA GLY A 19 6.25 -16.47 -1.01
C GLY A 19 6.15 -15.74 -2.35
N ALA A 20 4.94 -15.65 -2.92
CA ALA A 20 4.70 -14.93 -4.16
C ALA A 20 5.03 -13.43 -4.01
N ARG A 21 4.63 -12.80 -2.90
CA ARG A 21 4.94 -11.40 -2.63
C ARG A 21 6.44 -11.14 -2.57
N LEU A 22 7.19 -11.99 -1.88
CA LEU A 22 8.65 -11.88 -1.81
C LEU A 22 9.28 -12.00 -3.21
N ALA A 23 8.84 -12.97 -4.02
CA ALA A 23 9.34 -13.15 -5.38
C ALA A 23 9.07 -11.93 -6.29
N LEU A 24 7.90 -11.28 -6.15
CA LEU A 24 7.57 -10.06 -6.88
C LEU A 24 8.47 -8.88 -6.47
N ILE A 25 8.77 -8.74 -5.17
CA ILE A 25 9.68 -7.70 -4.67
C ILE A 25 11.12 -7.98 -5.17
N ASP A 26 11.56 -9.24 -5.12
CA ASP A 26 12.89 -9.63 -5.63
C ASP A 26 13.02 -9.34 -7.13
N THR A 27 11.96 -9.58 -7.90
CA THR A 27 11.90 -9.22 -9.32
C THR A 27 12.05 -7.71 -9.52
N ALA A 28 11.31 -6.90 -8.75
CA ALA A 28 11.42 -5.44 -8.82
C ALA A 28 12.84 -4.95 -8.49
N LEU A 29 13.49 -5.54 -7.49
CA LEU A 29 14.88 -5.21 -7.14
C LEU A 29 15.86 -5.58 -8.26
N HIS A 30 15.68 -6.74 -8.90
CA HIS A 30 16.50 -7.19 -10.03
C HIS A 30 16.40 -6.23 -11.22
N GLU A 31 15.18 -5.83 -11.60
CA GLU A 31 14.97 -4.86 -12.69
C GLU A 31 15.62 -3.49 -12.42
N LEU A 32 15.82 -3.12 -11.15
CA LEU A 32 16.49 -1.89 -10.76
C LEU A 32 18.02 -1.99 -10.77
N GLU A 33 18.62 -3.19 -10.83
CA GLU A 33 20.08 -3.40 -10.84
C GLU A 33 20.81 -2.71 -12.01
N PRO A 34 20.35 -2.79 -13.27
CA PRO A 34 21.05 -2.14 -14.38
C PRO A 34 20.99 -0.61 -14.32
N MET A 35 20.05 -0.04 -13.55
CA MET A 35 19.77 1.40 -13.51
C MET A 35 20.63 2.18 -12.49
N GLN A 36 21.93 1.87 -12.36
CA GLN A 36 22.76 2.32 -11.22
C GLN A 36 22.86 3.84 -11.08
N ASP A 37 22.92 4.56 -12.19
CA ASP A 37 23.06 6.03 -12.21
C ASP A 37 21.73 6.78 -12.03
N SER A 38 20.60 6.06 -12.02
CA SER A 38 19.29 6.68 -11.85
C SER A 38 18.99 6.95 -10.38
N LYS A 39 18.84 8.24 -10.04
CA LYS A 39 18.38 8.67 -8.71
C LYS A 39 17.01 8.07 -8.35
N GLY A 40 16.09 8.01 -9.32
CA GLY A 40 14.77 7.39 -9.13
C GLY A 40 14.88 5.90 -8.80
N ALA A 41 15.74 5.17 -9.53
CA ALA A 41 16.00 3.77 -9.23
C ALA A 41 16.66 3.59 -7.86
N ALA A 42 17.55 4.51 -7.45
CA ALA A 42 18.15 4.49 -6.11
C ALA A 42 17.10 4.63 -5.01
N THR A 43 16.15 5.56 -5.15
CA THR A 43 15.01 5.69 -4.23
C THR A 43 14.17 4.42 -4.19
N LEU A 44 13.80 3.86 -5.35
CA LEU A 44 12.99 2.64 -5.40
C LEU A 44 13.71 1.43 -4.78
N ARG A 45 15.02 1.29 -4.95
CA ARG A 45 15.79 0.23 -4.28
C ARG A 45 15.72 0.33 -2.76
N VAL A 46 15.78 1.53 -2.20
CA VAL A 46 15.65 1.73 -0.75
C VAL A 46 14.27 1.30 -0.28
N LEU A 47 13.22 1.72 -1.00
CA LEU A 47 11.84 1.36 -0.67
C LEU A 47 11.62 -0.16 -0.74
N TYR A 48 11.96 -0.79 -1.86
CA TYR A 48 11.75 -2.23 -2.05
C TYR A 48 12.61 -3.10 -1.14
N ARG A 49 13.80 -2.64 -0.71
CA ARG A 49 14.59 -3.36 0.30
C ARG A 49 13.88 -3.36 1.65
N GLY A 50 13.30 -2.24 2.07
CA GLY A 50 12.47 -2.19 3.29
C GLY A 50 11.24 -3.08 3.18
N ASP A 51 10.55 -3.05 2.04
CA ASP A 51 9.39 -3.93 1.79
C ASP A 51 9.79 -5.42 1.83
N ARG A 52 10.96 -5.75 1.30
CA ARG A 52 11.52 -7.11 1.32
C ARG A 52 11.77 -7.60 2.75
N GLU A 53 12.33 -6.75 3.62
CA GLU A 53 12.59 -7.08 5.02
C GLU A 53 11.29 -7.40 5.78
N LEU A 54 10.21 -6.68 5.49
CA LEU A 54 8.88 -6.95 6.04
C LEU A 54 8.27 -8.23 5.44
N ALA A 55 8.38 -8.42 4.13
CA ALA A 55 7.84 -9.59 3.45
C ALA A 55 8.49 -10.91 3.94
N ILE A 56 9.79 -10.91 4.23
CA ILE A 56 10.49 -12.06 4.84
C ILE A 56 9.90 -12.45 6.19
N GLN A 57 9.36 -11.48 6.94
CA GLN A 57 8.71 -11.71 8.23
C GLN A 57 7.23 -12.12 8.08
N GLY A 58 6.74 -12.31 6.85
CA GLY A 58 5.34 -12.60 6.56
C GLY A 58 4.41 -11.40 6.81
N LEU A 59 4.97 -10.19 6.90
CA LEU A 59 4.23 -8.95 7.09
C LEU A 59 3.93 -8.30 5.74
N HIS A 60 2.73 -7.72 5.61
CA HIS A 60 2.38 -6.96 4.42
C HIS A 60 3.03 -5.56 4.48
N PRO A 61 3.83 -5.14 3.47
CA PRO A 61 4.53 -3.86 3.52
C PRO A 61 3.61 -2.65 3.74
N ARG A 62 2.48 -2.55 3.02
CA ARG A 62 1.50 -1.46 3.22
C ARG A 62 0.88 -1.38 4.62
N GLU A 63 0.91 -2.48 5.36
CA GLU A 63 0.41 -2.55 6.73
C GLU A 63 1.50 -2.19 7.74
N ALA A 64 2.67 -2.82 7.63
CA ALA A 64 3.73 -2.75 8.63
C ALA A 64 4.76 -1.63 8.38
N SER A 65 4.83 -1.05 7.18
CA SER A 65 5.82 -0.05 6.82
C SER A 65 5.56 1.31 7.49
N GLU A 66 6.61 1.88 8.08
CA GLU A 66 6.60 3.26 8.58
C GLU A 66 6.35 4.24 7.42
N ILE A 67 6.89 3.95 6.23
CA ILE A 67 6.72 4.81 5.05
C ILE A 67 5.24 4.92 4.67
N ASP A 68 4.51 3.81 4.62
CA ASP A 68 3.09 3.85 4.28
C ASP A 68 2.25 4.48 5.40
N THR A 69 2.67 4.33 6.66
CA THR A 69 2.09 5.10 7.78
C THR A 69 2.27 6.60 7.59
N ILE A 70 3.46 7.05 7.22
CA ILE A 70 3.77 8.46 6.93
C ILE A 70 2.98 8.95 5.71
N LYS A 71 2.88 8.15 4.63
CA LYS A 71 2.07 8.51 3.46
C LYS A 71 0.61 8.77 3.84
N ARG A 72 -0.02 7.88 4.62
CA ARG A 72 -1.39 8.06 5.10
C ARG A 72 -1.55 9.34 5.92
N LEU A 73 -0.59 9.65 6.80
CA LEU A 73 -0.58 10.90 7.57
C LEU A 73 -0.53 12.13 6.65
N ILE A 74 0.36 12.12 5.64
CA ILE A 74 0.51 13.21 4.67
C ILE A 74 -0.77 13.37 3.84
N ILE A 75 -1.40 12.27 3.40
CA ILE A 75 -2.65 12.30 2.64
C ILE A 75 -3.76 12.99 3.45
N LYS A 76 -3.90 12.64 4.74
CA LYS A 76 -4.85 13.31 5.64
C LYS A 76 -4.59 14.82 5.75
N ALA A 77 -3.33 15.23 5.84
CA ALA A 77 -2.96 16.64 5.84
C ALA A 77 -3.32 17.33 4.51
N LYS A 78 -3.05 16.68 3.37
CA LYS A 78 -3.42 17.16 2.03
C LYS A 78 -4.93 17.34 1.89
N ARG A 79 -5.74 16.36 2.32
CA ARG A 79 -7.22 16.46 2.33
C ARG A 79 -7.71 17.66 3.15
N THR A 80 -7.10 17.88 4.32
CA THR A 80 -7.43 19.04 5.18
C THR A 80 -7.16 20.36 4.48
N LYS A 81 -6.02 20.47 3.77
CA LYS A 81 -5.68 21.64 2.98
C LYS A 81 -6.62 21.84 1.79
N LEU A 82 -6.94 20.77 1.06
CA LEU A 82 -7.85 20.80 -0.10
C LEU A 82 -9.24 21.29 0.32
N ALA A 83 -9.80 20.74 1.41
CA ALA A 83 -11.08 21.17 1.94
C ALA A 83 -11.06 22.63 2.41
N ALA A 84 -9.94 23.13 2.97
CA ALA A 84 -9.79 24.53 3.32
C ALA A 84 -9.79 25.45 2.09
N MET A 85 -9.13 25.04 1.00
CA MET A 85 -9.11 25.79 -0.26
C MET A 85 -10.50 25.90 -0.89
N ARG A 86 -11.30 24.82 -0.86
CA ARG A 86 -12.70 24.84 -1.30
C ARG A 86 -13.54 25.78 -0.44
N ARG A 87 -13.44 25.66 0.90
CA ARG A 87 -14.19 26.53 1.82
C ARG A 87 -13.85 28.02 1.69
N SER A 88 -12.61 28.36 1.36
CA SER A 88 -12.20 29.76 1.16
C SER A 88 -12.52 30.29 -0.24
N GLY A 89 -13.07 29.48 -1.14
CA GLY A 89 -13.30 29.86 -2.55
C GLY A 89 -12.01 30.02 -3.36
N ALA A 90 -10.90 29.43 -2.90
CA ALA A 90 -9.62 29.49 -3.64
C ALA A 90 -9.61 28.53 -4.84
N ILE A 91 -10.48 27.52 -4.83
CA ILE A 91 -10.72 26.59 -5.93
C ILE A 91 -12.23 26.38 -6.09
N ASP A 92 -12.64 26.05 -7.30
CA ASP A 92 -14.01 25.64 -7.61
C ASP A 92 -14.28 24.18 -7.22
N ASP A 93 -15.53 23.76 -7.46
CA ASP A 93 -16.03 22.43 -7.13
C ASP A 93 -15.39 21.33 -7.97
N ASP A 94 -15.24 21.57 -9.27
CA ASP A 94 -14.72 20.60 -10.23
C ASP A 94 -13.23 20.31 -9.94
N VAL A 95 -12.43 21.36 -9.67
CA VAL A 95 -11.03 21.23 -9.25
C VAL A 95 -10.92 20.47 -7.95
N PHE A 96 -11.84 20.69 -7.00
CA PHE A 96 -11.84 19.92 -5.77
C PHE A 96 -12.05 18.43 -6.04
N HIS A 97 -13.03 18.06 -6.86
CA HIS A 97 -13.35 16.65 -7.11
C HIS A 97 -12.23 15.91 -7.86
N VAL A 98 -11.58 16.55 -8.83
CA VAL A 98 -10.41 15.96 -9.49
C VAL A 98 -9.28 15.69 -8.50
N LEU A 99 -8.96 16.66 -7.64
CA LEU A 99 -7.90 16.50 -6.64
C LEU A 99 -8.28 15.54 -5.51
N GLU A 100 -9.56 15.42 -5.19
CA GLU A 100 -10.07 14.43 -4.24
C GLU A 100 -9.85 13.02 -4.77
N GLU A 101 -10.16 12.77 -6.05
CA GLU A 101 -9.93 11.47 -6.71
C GLU A 101 -8.43 11.11 -6.73
N GLU A 102 -7.55 12.06 -7.04
CA GLU A 102 -6.10 11.83 -6.98
C GLU A 102 -5.64 11.39 -5.57
N LEU A 103 -6.23 11.98 -4.53
CA LEU A 103 -5.93 11.61 -3.14
C LEU A 103 -6.53 10.24 -2.77
N ASP A 104 -7.68 9.87 -3.33
CA ASP A 104 -8.27 8.54 -3.15
C ASP A 104 -7.35 7.44 -3.71
N TRP A 105 -6.80 7.64 -4.92
CA TRP A 105 -5.83 6.70 -5.50
C TRP A 105 -4.55 6.61 -4.67
N ALA A 106 -4.04 7.75 -4.18
CA ALA A 106 -2.87 7.78 -3.32
C ALA A 106 -3.11 7.05 -1.98
N GLU A 107 -4.32 7.20 -1.42
CA GLU A 107 -4.74 6.53 -0.19
C GLU A 107 -4.85 5.01 -0.39
N LEU A 108 -5.49 4.58 -1.47
CA LEU A 108 -5.58 3.17 -1.83
C LEU A 108 -4.19 2.52 -1.96
N GLY A 109 -3.24 3.23 -2.57
CA GLY A 109 -1.86 2.79 -2.71
C GLY A 109 -1.09 2.69 -1.38
N ALA A 110 -1.49 3.44 -0.36
CA ALA A 110 -0.84 3.47 0.95
C ALA A 110 -1.60 2.69 2.05
N SER A 111 -2.83 2.26 1.78
CA SER A 111 -3.67 1.56 2.75
C SER A 111 -3.31 0.08 2.88
N PRO A 112 -3.45 -0.51 4.09
CA PRO A 112 -3.37 -1.95 4.27
C PRO A 112 -4.36 -2.69 3.36
N PRO A 113 -4.01 -3.90 2.88
CA PRO A 113 -4.97 -4.76 2.20
C PRO A 113 -6.17 -5.04 3.12
N GLY A 114 -7.36 -5.19 2.54
CA GLY A 114 -8.58 -5.47 3.30
C GLY A 114 -9.26 -4.24 3.94
N GLN A 115 -8.61 -3.07 3.99
CA GLN A 115 -9.23 -1.87 4.57
C GLN A 115 -10.48 -1.41 3.79
N PHE A 116 -10.52 -1.66 2.48
CA PHE A 116 -11.62 -1.32 1.59
C PHE A 116 -12.35 -2.56 1.05
N GLU A 117 -12.17 -3.73 1.67
CA GLU A 117 -12.90 -4.93 1.27
C GLU A 117 -14.38 -4.72 1.58
N ILE A 118 -15.20 -4.70 0.53
CA ILE A 118 -16.65 -4.67 0.69
C ILE A 118 -17.03 -6.06 1.20
N VAL A 119 -17.46 -6.14 2.46
CA VAL A 119 -18.11 -7.35 2.97
C VAL A 119 -19.47 -7.43 2.26
N GLU A 120 -19.56 -8.21 1.19
CA GLU A 120 -20.85 -8.63 0.65
C GLU A 120 -21.54 -9.46 1.73
N GLY A 121 -22.63 -8.90 2.28
CA GLY A 121 -23.50 -9.54 3.26
C GLY A 121 -24.95 -9.46 2.81
#